data_AF-A0A848J0X1-F1
#
_entry.id   AF-A0A848J0X1-F1
#
_cell.length_a   1.000
_cell.length_b   1.000
_cell.length_c   1.000
_cell.angle_alpha   90.00
_cell.angle_beta   90.00
_cell.angle_gamma   90.00
#
_symmetry.space_group_name_H-M   'P 1'
#
loop_
_entity.id
_entity.type
_entity.pdbx_description
1 polymer ?
#
loop_
_entity_poly.entity_id
_entity_poly.type
_entity_poly.pdbx_seq_one_letter_code
_entity_poly.pdbx_strand_id
1 'polypeptide(L)'
;MSNMLPQEYINLLNEIGNNQKSVFYRIEDWNFWPQTIAVDQSNKLINEDLLNENEFAIADNSDGQYLFYKLDQSAPHHIYLADESFGKPFFAYSLDDILHYDKTEELIEATTTENYQSIDISPIKDYPGCVYWYAFSLMTSPYDEDYSEEINEYAATLLRQAAEAGHPEAAAELADYYSFQDDMDIEEVIKWRKKSVELGDEDEKYELADFIIDYKPSDHQLAVKMLEELTEFDRFADRAYLKLSKLYINDEYGIEDHDKAIEYVNKAVSLGNFVAKADLAFYYFNGLGVEMDKEKALKLLIEANDEARKKMGEEPWNEVIEQIKSEI
;
A
#
# COMPACT_ATOMS: atom_id res chain seq x y z
N MET A 1 -12.13 1.56 -27.31
CA MET A 1 -10.88 1.86 -26.59
C MET A 1 -10.39 3.30 -26.79
N SER A 2 -10.40 3.91 -28.00
CA SER A 2 -9.79 5.25 -28.21
C SER A 2 -10.44 6.46 -27.51
N ASN A 3 -11.69 6.39 -27.05
CA ASN A 3 -12.41 7.54 -26.49
C ASN A 3 -12.28 7.67 -24.96
N MET A 4 -11.42 6.88 -24.32
CA MET A 4 -11.23 6.86 -22.85
C MET A 4 -9.77 7.00 -22.42
N LEU A 5 -8.86 7.41 -23.33
CA LEU A 5 -7.47 7.64 -22.96
C LEU A 5 -7.33 8.92 -22.14
N PRO A 6 -6.53 8.93 -21.06
CA PRO A 6 -6.25 10.15 -20.31
C PRO A 6 -5.70 11.26 -21.19
N GLN A 7 -6.10 12.49 -20.91
CA GLN A 7 -5.71 13.66 -21.72
C GLN A 7 -4.19 13.87 -21.72
N GLU A 8 -3.51 13.56 -20.63
CA GLU A 8 -2.05 13.62 -20.50
C GLU A 8 -1.36 12.67 -21.48
N TYR A 9 -1.85 11.43 -21.60
CA TYR A 9 -1.33 10.48 -22.59
C TYR A 9 -1.60 10.95 -24.02
N ILE A 10 -2.76 11.55 -24.30
CA ILE A 10 -3.04 12.17 -25.60
C ILE A 10 -2.05 13.32 -25.88
N ASN A 11 -1.73 14.14 -24.87
CA ASN A 11 -0.75 15.22 -25.01
C ASN A 11 0.64 14.68 -25.31
N LEU A 12 1.07 13.63 -24.58
CA LEU A 12 2.32 12.93 -24.85
C LEU A 12 2.35 12.37 -26.29
N LEU A 13 1.27 11.72 -26.72
CA LEU A 13 1.13 11.20 -28.10
C LEU A 13 1.28 12.30 -29.16
N ASN A 14 0.74 13.49 -28.90
CA ASN A 14 0.90 14.64 -29.80
C ASN A 14 2.35 15.15 -29.84
N GLU A 15 3.09 15.06 -28.73
CA GLU A 15 4.49 15.44 -28.64
C GLU A 15 5.40 14.44 -29.39
N ILE A 16 5.21 13.14 -29.16
CA ILE A 16 6.08 12.08 -29.70
C ILE A 16 5.72 11.69 -31.15
N GLY A 17 4.47 11.93 -31.56
CA GLY A 17 3.97 11.59 -32.90
C GLY A 17 4.09 10.10 -33.21
N ASN A 18 4.81 9.76 -34.28
CA ASN A 18 5.05 8.36 -34.69
C ASN A 18 6.30 7.74 -34.03
N ASN A 19 6.98 8.47 -33.14
CA ASN A 19 8.20 8.00 -32.51
C ASN A 19 7.93 7.56 -31.08
N GLN A 20 8.71 6.60 -30.60
CA GLN A 20 8.77 6.21 -29.20
C GLN A 20 9.56 7.27 -28.39
N LYS A 21 9.18 7.50 -27.13
CA LYS A 21 9.92 8.37 -26.20
C LYS A 21 10.33 7.56 -24.98
N SER A 22 11.62 7.59 -24.67
CA SER A 22 12.18 7.00 -23.45
C SER A 22 12.18 8.06 -22.35
N VAL A 23 11.70 7.72 -21.16
CA VAL A 23 11.67 8.60 -19.98
C VAL A 23 12.17 7.79 -18.79
N PHE A 24 13.17 8.32 -18.08
CA PHE A 24 13.65 7.70 -16.86
C PHE A 24 12.71 8.04 -15.68
N TYR A 25 12.28 7.04 -14.91
CA TYR A 25 11.46 7.24 -13.72
C TYR A 25 11.69 6.13 -12.68
N ARG A 26 11.95 6.53 -11.44
CA ARG A 26 12.14 5.65 -10.27
C ARG A 26 13.00 4.41 -10.53
N ILE A 27 14.14 4.58 -11.23
CA ILE A 27 15.18 3.59 -11.58
C ILE A 27 15.08 2.91 -12.96
N GLU A 28 13.99 3.07 -13.69
CA GLU A 28 13.80 2.39 -14.98
C GLU A 28 13.64 3.37 -16.14
N ASP A 29 14.09 2.94 -17.32
CA ASP A 29 13.81 3.62 -18.59
C ASP A 29 12.48 3.12 -19.16
N TRP A 30 11.47 4.00 -19.16
CA TRP A 30 10.14 3.73 -19.68
C TRP A 30 10.00 4.17 -21.11
N ASN A 31 9.62 3.22 -21.95
CA ASN A 31 9.54 3.37 -23.38
C ASN A 31 8.08 3.59 -23.82
N PHE A 32 7.63 4.85 -23.82
CA PHE A 32 6.26 5.22 -24.15
C PHE A 32 5.94 5.03 -25.64
N TRP A 33 4.86 4.29 -25.90
CA TRP A 33 4.49 3.87 -27.23
C TRP A 33 3.61 4.90 -27.96
N PRO A 34 3.80 5.07 -29.28
CA PRO A 34 2.78 5.66 -30.15
C PRO A 34 1.45 4.91 -30.06
N GLN A 35 0.34 5.61 -30.33
CA GLN A 35 -1.01 5.09 -30.14
C GLN A 35 -1.28 3.75 -30.84
N THR A 36 -0.76 3.58 -32.06
CA THR A 36 -0.95 2.34 -32.83
C THR A 36 -0.29 1.15 -32.15
N ILE A 37 0.92 1.33 -31.64
CA ILE A 37 1.67 0.30 -30.91
C ILE A 37 0.98 -0.02 -29.58
N ALA A 38 0.55 1.01 -28.83
CA ALA A 38 -0.14 0.84 -27.55
C ALA A 38 -1.44 0.02 -27.68
N VAL A 39 -2.22 0.24 -28.75
CA VAL A 39 -3.43 -0.56 -29.03
C VAL A 39 -3.09 -2.01 -29.32
N ASP A 40 -2.09 -2.27 -30.18
CA ASP A 40 -1.70 -3.63 -30.54
C ASP A 40 -1.13 -4.39 -29.33
N GLN A 41 -0.29 -3.73 -28.52
CA GLN A 41 0.27 -4.30 -27.29
C GLN A 41 -0.80 -4.56 -26.23
N SER A 42 -1.72 -3.62 -26.00
CA SER A 42 -2.81 -3.83 -25.05
C SER A 42 -3.65 -5.06 -25.43
N ASN A 43 -4.03 -5.20 -26.71
CA ASN A 43 -4.76 -6.38 -27.18
C ASN A 43 -3.95 -7.67 -27.00
N LYS A 44 -2.64 -7.63 -27.23
CA LYS A 44 -1.77 -8.79 -27.01
C LYS A 44 -1.74 -9.18 -25.52
N LEU A 45 -1.50 -8.24 -24.62
CA LEU A 45 -1.44 -8.48 -23.18
C LEU A 45 -2.77 -8.98 -22.62
N ILE A 46 -3.91 -8.50 -23.15
CA ILE A 46 -5.23 -9.02 -22.80
C ILE A 46 -5.40 -10.49 -23.24
N ASN A 47 -4.96 -10.84 -24.46
CA ASN A 47 -5.03 -12.23 -24.94
C ASN A 47 -4.08 -13.18 -24.19
N GLU A 48 -3.07 -12.64 -23.51
CA GLU A 48 -2.11 -13.38 -22.68
C GLU A 48 -2.51 -13.42 -21.20
N ASP A 49 -3.73 -12.95 -20.86
CA ASP A 49 -4.26 -12.84 -19.49
C ASP A 49 -3.40 -11.97 -18.54
N LEU A 50 -2.52 -11.12 -19.09
CA LEU A 50 -1.71 -10.18 -18.33
C LEU A 50 -2.47 -8.89 -18.00
N LEU A 51 -3.36 -8.45 -18.89
CA LEU A 51 -4.25 -7.31 -18.69
C LEU A 51 -5.72 -7.68 -18.82
N ASN A 52 -6.57 -6.93 -18.14
CA ASN A 52 -8.02 -7.04 -18.24
C ASN A 52 -8.57 -6.23 -19.43
N GLU A 53 -9.78 -6.53 -19.89
CA GLU A 53 -10.40 -5.82 -21.03
C GLU A 53 -10.59 -4.30 -20.81
N ASN A 54 -10.62 -3.87 -19.54
CA ASN A 54 -10.72 -2.47 -19.13
C ASN A 54 -9.35 -1.82 -18.87
N GLU A 55 -8.23 -2.50 -19.15
CA GLU A 55 -6.88 -1.99 -18.94
C GLU A 55 -6.21 -1.62 -20.27
N PHE A 56 -5.41 -0.56 -20.26
CA PHE A 56 -4.75 -0.04 -21.46
C PHE A 56 -3.28 0.28 -21.19
N ALA A 57 -2.38 -0.47 -21.82
CA ALA A 57 -0.94 -0.31 -21.66
C ALA A 57 -0.37 0.81 -22.54
N ILE A 58 0.60 1.54 -22.00
CA ILE A 58 1.15 2.77 -22.59
C ILE A 58 2.67 2.77 -22.75
N ALA A 59 3.38 1.93 -21.99
CA ALA A 59 4.83 1.84 -22.01
C ALA A 59 5.32 0.46 -21.52
N ASP A 60 6.55 0.12 -21.89
CA ASP A 60 7.34 -0.99 -21.36
C ASP A 60 8.70 -0.55 -20.86
N ASN A 61 9.42 -1.44 -20.18
CA ASN A 61 10.83 -1.27 -19.83
C ASN A 61 11.65 -2.54 -20.17
N SER A 62 12.95 -2.51 -19.87
CA SER A 62 13.86 -3.64 -20.18
C SER A 62 13.57 -4.91 -19.37
N ASP A 63 12.85 -4.78 -18.27
CA ASP A 63 12.54 -5.87 -17.34
C ASP A 63 11.25 -6.62 -17.72
N GLY A 64 10.61 -6.22 -18.82
CA GLY A 64 9.38 -6.84 -19.31
C GLY A 64 8.13 -6.41 -18.54
N GLN A 65 8.21 -5.30 -17.81
CA GLN A 65 7.08 -4.72 -17.11
C GLN A 65 6.34 -3.74 -18.02
N TYR A 66 5.08 -3.46 -17.68
CA TYR A 66 4.23 -2.54 -18.45
C TYR A 66 3.55 -1.51 -17.56
N LEU A 67 3.48 -0.27 -18.04
CA LEU A 67 2.61 0.75 -17.45
C LEU A 67 1.25 0.74 -18.13
N PHE A 68 0.18 0.83 -17.35
CA PHE A 68 -1.18 0.84 -17.88
C PHE A 68 -2.16 1.68 -17.05
N TYR A 69 -3.25 2.09 -17.71
CA TYR A 69 -4.41 2.73 -17.08
C TYR A 69 -5.56 1.74 -16.93
N LYS A 70 -6.42 1.97 -15.93
CA LYS A 70 -7.76 1.36 -15.84
C LYS A 70 -8.79 2.34 -16.40
N LEU A 71 -9.54 1.91 -17.41
CA LEU A 71 -10.40 2.78 -18.20
C LEU A 71 -11.77 3.09 -17.55
N ASP A 72 -12.14 2.41 -16.46
CA ASP A 72 -13.49 2.42 -15.88
C ASP A 72 -13.56 2.93 -14.42
N GLN A 73 -12.54 3.63 -13.93
CA GLN A 73 -12.43 4.03 -12.53
C GLN A 73 -12.72 5.52 -12.23
N SER A 74 -12.98 5.80 -10.94
CA SER A 74 -13.09 7.15 -10.36
C SER A 74 -11.79 7.94 -10.36
N ALA A 75 -10.64 7.27 -10.48
CA ALA A 75 -9.29 7.87 -10.51
C ALA A 75 -8.58 7.57 -11.85
N PRO A 76 -9.01 8.21 -12.96
CA PRO A 76 -8.55 7.86 -14.32
C PRO A 76 -7.10 8.24 -14.63
N HIS A 77 -6.41 8.93 -13.71
CA HIS A 77 -5.03 9.38 -13.88
C HIS A 77 -4.00 8.36 -13.37
N HIS A 78 -4.42 7.45 -12.50
CA HIS A 78 -3.50 6.50 -11.86
C HIS A 78 -2.85 5.56 -12.87
N ILE A 79 -1.52 5.49 -12.82
CA ILE A 79 -0.71 4.58 -13.62
C ILE A 79 -0.36 3.37 -12.76
N TYR A 80 -0.68 2.19 -13.26
CA TYR A 80 -0.38 0.92 -12.63
C TYR A 80 0.78 0.24 -13.34
N LEU A 81 1.53 -0.53 -12.57
CA LEU A 81 2.58 -1.41 -13.07
C LEU A 81 2.02 -2.82 -13.21
N ALA A 82 2.22 -3.47 -14.35
CA ALA A 82 2.01 -4.90 -14.49
C ALA A 82 3.37 -5.60 -14.36
N ASP A 83 3.53 -6.36 -13.27
CA ASP A 83 4.71 -7.19 -12.99
C ASP A 83 4.25 -8.60 -12.54
N GLU A 84 4.72 -9.64 -13.25
CA GLU A 84 4.43 -11.04 -12.92
C GLU A 84 4.86 -11.43 -11.49
N SER A 85 5.81 -10.69 -10.90
CA SER A 85 6.41 -11.00 -9.60
C SER A 85 5.67 -10.36 -8.42
N PHE A 86 4.98 -9.23 -8.62
CA PHE A 86 4.46 -8.40 -7.52
C PHE A 86 2.99 -7.96 -7.69
N GLY A 87 2.31 -8.46 -8.72
CA GLY A 87 0.91 -8.13 -9.02
C GLY A 87 0.77 -6.82 -9.80
N LYS A 88 -0.38 -6.14 -9.64
CA LYS A 88 -0.70 -4.87 -10.31
C LYS A 88 -0.70 -3.67 -9.34
N PRO A 89 0.45 -3.28 -8.75
CA PRO A 89 0.48 -2.17 -7.81
C PRO A 89 0.18 -0.84 -8.50
N PHE A 90 -0.30 0.10 -7.70
CA PHE A 90 -0.31 1.50 -8.08
C PHE A 90 1.15 1.99 -8.15
N PHE A 91 1.52 2.62 -9.27
CA PHE A 91 2.92 2.93 -9.59
C PHE A 91 3.21 4.42 -9.59
N ALA A 92 2.38 5.22 -10.27
CA ALA A 92 2.53 6.67 -10.32
C ALA A 92 1.16 7.35 -10.35
N TYR A 93 1.06 8.52 -9.71
CA TYR A 93 -0.19 9.26 -9.60
C TYR A 93 -0.77 9.66 -10.96
N SER A 94 0.09 10.13 -11.85
CA SER A 94 -0.31 10.57 -13.19
C SER A 94 0.85 10.44 -14.17
N LEU A 95 0.59 10.67 -15.45
CA LEU A 95 1.67 10.69 -16.43
C LEU A 95 2.50 11.96 -16.28
N ASP A 96 1.86 13.07 -15.91
CA ASP A 96 2.56 14.30 -15.61
C ASP A 96 3.58 14.12 -14.46
N ASP A 97 3.29 13.29 -13.46
CA ASP A 97 4.27 12.91 -12.42
C ASP A 97 5.53 12.27 -13.04
N ILE A 98 5.34 11.29 -13.93
CA ILE A 98 6.44 10.60 -14.60
C ILE A 98 7.24 11.55 -15.51
N LEU A 99 6.54 12.38 -16.30
CA LEU A 99 7.16 13.24 -17.31
C LEU A 99 7.91 14.46 -16.74
N HIS A 100 7.64 14.84 -15.49
CA HIS A 100 8.28 15.97 -14.82
C HIS A 100 9.12 15.56 -13.60
N TYR A 101 9.33 14.26 -13.41
CA TYR A 101 10.10 13.71 -12.28
C TYR A 101 11.57 14.15 -12.31
N ASP A 102 12.15 14.35 -13.49
CA ASP A 102 13.51 14.89 -13.64
C ASP A 102 13.68 16.23 -12.92
N LYS A 103 12.67 17.10 -13.01
CA LYS A 103 12.67 18.38 -12.32
C LYS A 103 12.51 18.22 -10.82
N THR A 104 11.76 17.23 -10.38
CA THR A 104 11.69 16.86 -8.95
C THR A 104 13.06 16.42 -8.45
N GLU A 105 13.76 15.52 -9.15
CA GLU A 105 15.11 15.07 -8.77
C GLU A 105 16.09 16.23 -8.68
N GLU A 106 16.11 17.14 -9.66
CA GLU A 106 16.96 18.35 -9.60
C GLU A 106 16.69 19.20 -8.36
N LEU A 107 15.41 19.32 -7.95
CA LEU A 107 15.05 20.07 -6.75
C LEU A 107 15.46 19.34 -5.48
N ILE A 108 15.28 18.02 -5.41
CA ILE A 108 15.73 17.18 -4.30
C ILE A 108 17.24 17.31 -4.12
N GLU A 109 18.02 17.13 -5.20
CA GLU A 109 19.48 17.24 -5.17
C GLU A 109 19.98 18.63 -4.76
N ALA A 110 19.23 19.68 -5.11
CA ALA A 110 19.56 21.05 -4.73
C ALA A 110 19.15 21.41 -3.29
N THR A 111 18.30 20.60 -2.65
CA THR A 111 17.77 20.87 -1.32
C THR A 111 18.73 20.43 -0.22
N THR A 112 18.87 21.26 0.79
CA THR A 112 19.64 21.00 2.01
C THR A 112 18.82 21.40 3.23
N THR A 113 19.26 20.95 4.40
CA THR A 113 18.68 21.34 5.69
C THR A 113 18.73 22.86 5.95
N GLU A 114 19.58 23.60 5.26
CA GLU A 114 19.71 25.06 5.39
C GLU A 114 18.81 25.84 4.43
N ASN A 115 18.41 25.25 3.30
CA ASN A 115 17.77 25.99 2.21
C ASN A 115 16.35 25.50 1.86
N TYR A 116 15.85 24.42 2.48
CA TYR A 116 14.59 23.75 2.12
C TYR A 116 13.39 24.70 1.94
N GLN A 117 13.23 25.71 2.82
CA GLN A 117 12.12 26.68 2.71
C GLN A 117 12.28 27.69 1.57
N SER A 118 13.49 27.84 1.04
CA SER A 118 13.85 28.83 0.00
C SER A 118 13.91 28.24 -1.41
N ILE A 119 13.82 26.91 -1.53
CA ILE A 119 13.78 26.22 -2.82
C ILE A 119 12.50 26.61 -3.57
N ASP A 120 12.67 27.05 -4.82
CA ASP A 120 11.55 27.40 -5.68
C ASP A 120 10.94 26.14 -6.29
N ILE A 121 9.88 25.63 -5.65
CA ILE A 121 9.11 24.47 -6.13
C ILE A 121 8.07 24.84 -7.20
N SER A 122 8.02 26.09 -7.67
CA SER A 122 7.06 26.50 -8.71
C SER A 122 7.13 25.70 -10.02
N PRO A 123 8.27 25.08 -10.42
CA PRO A 123 8.29 24.20 -11.58
C PRO A 123 7.48 22.91 -11.44
N ILE A 124 7.25 22.43 -10.20
CA ILE A 124 6.55 21.16 -9.93
C ILE A 124 5.19 21.34 -9.26
N LYS A 125 4.86 22.55 -8.80
CA LYS A 125 3.68 22.83 -7.96
C LYS A 125 2.32 22.37 -8.53
N ASP A 126 2.22 22.29 -9.86
CA ASP A 126 0.98 21.94 -10.57
C ASP A 126 0.87 20.42 -10.81
N TYR A 127 1.88 19.64 -10.38
CA TYR A 127 1.97 18.19 -10.52
C TYR A 127 1.99 17.53 -9.13
N PRO A 128 0.85 17.05 -8.62
CA PRO A 128 0.75 16.54 -7.25
C PRO A 128 1.72 15.40 -6.93
N GLY A 129 2.00 14.52 -7.90
CA GLY A 129 2.98 13.44 -7.74
C GLY A 129 4.41 13.96 -7.54
N CYS A 130 4.80 14.97 -8.31
CA CYS A 130 6.10 15.61 -8.15
C CYS A 130 6.21 16.33 -6.79
N VAL A 131 5.16 17.04 -6.37
CA VAL A 131 5.11 17.68 -5.05
C VAL A 131 5.20 16.64 -3.93
N TYR A 132 4.51 15.50 -4.08
CA TYR A 132 4.60 14.37 -3.16
C TYR A 132 6.03 13.85 -3.06
N TRP A 133 6.69 13.52 -4.17
CA TRP A 133 8.07 13.00 -4.16
C TRP A 133 9.05 13.99 -3.54
N TYR A 134 8.91 15.28 -3.85
CA TYR A 134 9.72 16.32 -3.21
C TYR A 134 9.49 16.35 -1.70
N ALA A 135 8.23 16.39 -1.25
CA ALA A 135 7.89 16.42 0.17
C ALA A 135 8.36 15.14 0.90
N PHE A 136 8.14 13.97 0.31
CA PHE A 136 8.55 12.68 0.85
C PHE A 136 10.07 12.60 1.03
N SER A 137 10.85 13.15 0.09
CA SER A 137 12.31 13.19 0.20
C SER A 137 12.84 14.03 1.37
N LEU A 138 12.02 14.95 1.89
CA LEU A 138 12.37 15.80 3.03
C LEU A 138 12.03 15.14 4.38
N MET A 139 11.12 14.16 4.38
CA MET A 139 10.67 13.50 5.59
C MET A 139 11.78 12.63 6.17
N THR A 140 12.04 12.79 7.46
CA THR A 140 13.07 12.03 8.21
C THR A 140 12.47 11.36 9.44
N SER A 141 12.96 10.17 9.76
CA SER A 141 12.57 9.44 10.96
C SER A 141 13.24 10.03 12.21
N PRO A 142 12.61 10.02 13.40
CA PRO A 142 13.25 10.42 14.66
C PRO A 142 14.52 9.62 15.00
N TYR A 143 14.76 8.50 14.32
CA TYR A 143 15.94 7.66 14.48
C TYR A 143 17.07 7.98 13.48
N ASP A 144 16.82 8.86 12.50
CA ASP A 144 17.80 9.26 11.49
C ASP A 144 18.74 10.35 12.03
N GLU A 145 19.99 10.34 11.56
CA GLU A 145 21.02 11.30 12.02
C GLU A 145 20.70 12.76 11.62
N ASP A 146 19.93 12.94 10.55
CA ASP A 146 19.51 14.22 9.96
C ASP A 146 18.06 14.60 10.31
N TYR A 147 17.47 13.96 11.33
CA TYR A 147 16.12 14.27 11.80
C TYR A 147 15.90 15.77 12.05
N SER A 148 14.81 16.31 11.51
CA SER A 148 14.38 17.68 11.75
C SER A 148 12.85 17.80 11.78
N GLU A 149 12.33 18.16 12.96
CA GLU A 149 10.90 18.45 13.17
C GLU A 149 10.42 19.60 12.25
N GLU A 150 11.20 20.68 12.12
CA GLU A 150 10.86 21.82 11.26
C GLU A 150 10.78 21.44 9.77
N ILE A 151 11.66 20.54 9.31
CA ILE A 151 11.62 20.03 7.93
C ILE A 151 10.43 19.11 7.74
N ASN A 152 10.15 18.21 8.69
CA ASN A 152 8.98 17.33 8.64
C ASN A 152 7.67 18.14 8.66
N GLU A 153 7.58 19.20 9.47
CA GLU A 153 6.44 20.13 9.44
C GLU A 153 6.26 20.78 8.07
N TYR A 154 7.35 21.27 7.47
CA TYR A 154 7.31 21.86 6.12
C TYR A 154 6.89 20.83 5.06
N ALA A 155 7.46 19.63 5.08
CA ALA A 155 7.10 18.52 4.21
C ALA A 155 5.62 18.16 4.37
N ALA A 156 5.09 18.10 5.59
CA ALA A 156 3.67 17.88 5.84
C ALA A 156 2.77 18.96 5.21
N THR A 157 3.22 20.23 5.12
CA THR A 157 2.47 21.26 4.39
C THR A 157 2.40 21.00 2.89
N LEU A 158 3.44 20.41 2.30
CA LEU A 158 3.49 20.04 0.89
C LEU A 158 2.69 18.76 0.61
N LEU A 159 2.78 17.76 1.50
CA LEU A 159 1.93 16.56 1.45
C LEU A 159 0.45 16.95 1.49
N ARG A 160 0.08 17.90 2.36
CA ARG A 160 -1.28 18.45 2.39
C ARG A 160 -1.70 19.07 1.06
N GLN A 161 -0.83 19.83 0.41
CA GLN A 161 -1.13 20.41 -0.91
C GLN A 161 -1.35 19.32 -1.97
N ALA A 162 -0.46 18.32 -2.02
CA ALA A 162 -0.60 17.20 -2.96
C ALA A 162 -1.87 16.37 -2.71
N ALA A 163 -2.18 16.09 -1.44
CA ALA A 163 -3.38 15.38 -1.02
C ALA A 163 -4.67 16.14 -1.34
N GLU A 164 -4.69 17.46 -1.11
CA GLU A 164 -5.81 18.33 -1.50
C GLU A 164 -5.97 18.42 -3.03
N ALA A 165 -4.88 18.26 -3.78
CA ALA A 165 -4.89 18.16 -5.23
C ALA A 165 -5.19 16.73 -5.76
N GLY A 166 -5.49 15.78 -4.87
CA GLY A 166 -6.01 14.46 -5.21
C GLY A 166 -5.01 13.31 -5.11
N HIS A 167 -3.78 13.53 -4.63
CA HIS A 167 -2.79 12.46 -4.49
C HIS A 167 -3.12 11.54 -3.30
N PRO A 168 -3.34 10.23 -3.52
CA PRO A 168 -3.73 9.30 -2.45
C PRO A 168 -2.62 9.10 -1.41
N GLU A 169 -1.40 8.79 -1.85
CA GLU A 169 -0.28 8.50 -0.95
C GLU A 169 0.14 9.73 -0.15
N ALA A 170 0.01 10.94 -0.70
CA ALA A 170 0.24 12.15 0.07
C ALA A 170 -0.74 12.29 1.24
N ALA A 171 -1.99 11.83 1.09
CA ALA A 171 -2.94 11.78 2.18
C ALA A 171 -2.59 10.67 3.20
N ALA A 172 -2.08 9.52 2.75
CA ALA A 172 -1.59 8.45 3.63
C ALA A 172 -0.38 8.91 4.46
N GLU A 173 0.66 9.45 3.81
CA GLU A 173 1.87 9.98 4.48
C GLU A 173 1.54 11.11 5.45
N LEU A 174 0.57 11.97 5.10
CA LEU A 174 0.12 13.03 6.01
C LEU A 174 -0.59 12.45 7.24
N ALA A 175 -1.33 11.34 7.09
CA ALA A 175 -1.91 10.64 8.22
C ALA A 175 -0.83 10.01 9.12
N ASP A 176 0.20 9.41 8.52
CA ASP A 176 1.35 8.86 9.25
C ASP A 176 2.08 9.96 10.02
N TYR A 177 2.38 11.08 9.38
CA TYR A 177 2.94 12.26 10.04
C TYR A 177 2.13 12.67 11.27
N TYR A 178 0.80 12.74 11.16
CA TYR A 178 -0.06 13.08 12.31
C TYR A 178 -0.09 11.98 13.39
N SER A 179 0.06 10.71 13.02
CA SER A 179 0.05 9.59 13.95
C SER A 179 1.28 9.54 14.87
N PHE A 180 2.41 10.11 14.42
CA PHE A 180 3.65 10.17 15.18
C PHE A 180 3.84 11.44 16.00
N GLN A 181 2.85 12.34 16.04
CA GLN A 181 2.92 13.54 16.88
C GLN A 181 2.72 13.19 18.36
N ASP A 182 3.46 13.87 19.24
CA ASP A 182 3.36 13.67 20.70
C ASP A 182 1.91 13.83 21.22
N ASP A 183 1.20 14.84 20.70
CA ASP A 183 -0.22 15.10 20.97
C ASP A 183 -1.08 14.65 19.78
N MET A 184 -0.97 13.37 19.39
CA MET A 184 -1.68 12.78 18.25
C MET A 184 -3.19 13.10 18.24
N ASP A 185 -3.64 13.78 17.19
CA ASP A 185 -5.06 14.01 16.92
C ASP A 185 -5.66 12.84 16.14
N ILE A 186 -6.33 11.94 16.86
CA ILE A 186 -6.98 10.73 16.34
C ILE A 186 -7.95 11.06 15.17
N GLU A 187 -8.66 12.19 15.24
CA GLU A 187 -9.63 12.54 14.18
C GLU A 187 -8.93 13.06 12.92
N GLU A 188 -7.82 13.78 13.06
CA GLU A 188 -7.04 14.25 11.90
C GLU A 188 -6.35 13.07 11.19
N VAL A 189 -5.81 12.09 11.94
CA VAL A 189 -5.27 10.84 11.34
C VAL A 189 -6.37 10.11 10.56
N ILE A 190 -7.52 9.83 11.20
CA ILE A 190 -8.64 9.13 10.55
C ILE A 190 -9.15 9.89 9.32
N LYS A 191 -9.20 11.22 9.38
CA LYS A 191 -9.63 12.06 8.24
C LYS A 191 -8.70 11.89 7.05
N TRP A 192 -7.38 11.92 7.25
CA TRP A 192 -6.42 11.79 6.15
C TRP A 192 -6.33 10.38 5.60
N ARG A 193 -6.36 9.35 6.46
CA ARG A 193 -6.49 7.95 6.02
C ARG A 193 -7.76 7.74 5.19
N LYS A 194 -8.92 8.24 5.65
CA LYS A 194 -10.17 8.21 4.85
C LYS A 194 -10.04 8.94 3.53
N LYS A 195 -9.37 10.09 3.52
CA LYS A 195 -9.14 10.87 2.29
C LYS A 195 -8.32 10.08 1.28
N SER A 196 -7.27 9.38 1.72
CA SER A 196 -6.46 8.51 0.86
C SER A 196 -7.29 7.37 0.25
N VAL A 197 -8.11 6.68 1.06
CA VAL A 197 -9.08 5.67 0.57
C VAL A 197 -10.06 6.25 -0.46
N GLU A 198 -10.61 7.44 -0.20
CA GLU A 198 -11.53 8.13 -1.13
C GLU A 198 -10.86 8.49 -2.46
N LEU A 199 -9.54 8.71 -2.47
CA LEU A 199 -8.73 9.01 -3.65
C LEU A 199 -8.30 7.74 -4.40
N GLY A 200 -8.57 6.55 -3.86
CA GLY A 200 -8.35 5.27 -4.53
C GLY A 200 -7.12 4.49 -4.04
N ASP A 201 -6.53 4.88 -2.90
CA ASP A 201 -5.60 4.01 -2.20
C ASP A 201 -6.36 2.94 -1.42
N GLU A 202 -6.49 1.76 -2.02
CA GLU A 202 -7.16 0.62 -1.38
C GLU A 202 -6.33 0.00 -0.26
N ASP A 203 -4.99 0.14 -0.32
CA ASP A 203 -4.06 -0.42 0.65
C ASP A 203 -4.27 0.27 2.01
N GLU A 204 -4.60 1.56 1.98
CA GLU A 204 -4.91 2.39 3.14
C GLU A 204 -6.13 1.92 3.95
N LYS A 205 -7.06 1.14 3.37
CA LYS A 205 -8.20 0.60 4.14
C LYS A 205 -7.74 -0.26 5.31
N TYR A 206 -6.64 -0.99 5.15
CA TYR A 206 -6.11 -1.83 6.21
C TYR A 206 -5.57 -0.97 7.35
N GLU A 207 -4.75 0.03 7.02
CA GLU A 207 -4.16 0.95 8.00
C GLU A 207 -5.22 1.77 8.74
N LEU A 208 -6.24 2.25 8.03
CA LEU A 208 -7.39 2.91 8.65
C LEU A 208 -8.15 1.99 9.61
N ALA A 209 -8.40 0.75 9.21
CA ALA A 209 -9.06 -0.22 10.07
C ALA A 209 -8.23 -0.52 11.32
N ASP A 210 -6.92 -0.73 11.16
CA ASP A 210 -6.02 -1.02 12.28
C ASP A 210 -5.94 0.16 13.25
N PHE A 211 -5.77 1.37 12.73
CA PHE A 211 -5.74 2.58 13.54
C PHE A 211 -7.06 2.81 14.31
N ILE A 212 -8.22 2.54 13.70
CA ILE A 212 -9.51 2.62 14.40
C ILE A 212 -9.58 1.62 15.55
N ILE A 213 -9.08 0.39 15.36
CA ILE A 213 -9.12 -0.65 16.40
C ILE A 213 -8.31 -0.21 17.62
N ASP A 214 -7.11 0.31 17.39
CA ASP A 214 -6.18 0.67 18.47
C ASP A 214 -6.56 1.99 19.16
N TYR A 215 -6.99 3.00 18.40
CA TYR A 215 -7.13 4.37 18.92
C TYR A 215 -8.58 4.87 18.98
N LYS A 216 -9.51 4.27 18.25
CA LYS A 216 -10.93 4.64 18.27
C LYS A 216 -11.85 3.42 18.31
N PRO A 217 -11.74 2.55 19.33
CA PRO A 217 -12.48 1.30 19.41
C PRO A 217 -14.01 1.48 19.46
N SER A 218 -14.52 2.68 19.73
CA SER A 218 -15.95 2.99 19.57
C SER A 218 -16.45 2.79 18.13
N ASP A 219 -15.55 2.90 17.14
CA ASP A 219 -15.85 2.83 15.71
C ASP A 219 -15.44 1.47 15.11
N HIS A 220 -15.18 0.44 15.92
CA HIS A 220 -14.71 -0.88 15.48
C HIS A 220 -15.59 -1.52 14.38
N GLN A 221 -16.91 -1.26 14.34
CA GLN A 221 -17.79 -1.78 13.28
C GLN A 221 -17.39 -1.29 11.89
N LEU A 222 -16.88 -0.05 11.80
CA LEU A 222 -16.37 0.51 10.57
C LEU A 222 -15.06 -0.19 10.16
N ALA A 223 -14.17 -0.49 11.11
CA ALA A 223 -12.95 -1.27 10.88
C ALA A 223 -13.26 -2.70 10.42
N VAL A 224 -14.20 -3.40 11.08
CA VAL A 224 -14.66 -4.74 10.70
C VAL A 224 -15.15 -4.75 9.26
N LYS A 225 -16.00 -3.78 8.89
CA LYS A 225 -16.51 -3.68 7.51
C LYS A 225 -15.38 -3.50 6.49
N MET A 226 -14.42 -2.62 6.76
CA MET A 226 -13.26 -2.42 5.87
C MET A 226 -12.43 -3.70 5.74
N LEU A 227 -12.18 -4.40 6.85
CA LEU A 227 -11.44 -5.67 6.82
C LEU A 227 -12.21 -6.75 6.05
N GLU A 228 -13.53 -6.84 6.21
CA GLU A 228 -14.37 -7.76 5.42
C GLU A 228 -14.28 -7.47 3.92
N GLU A 229 -14.34 -6.20 3.50
CA GLU A 229 -14.14 -5.80 2.10
C GLU A 229 -12.75 -6.19 1.58
N LEU A 230 -11.70 -6.06 2.41
CA LEU A 230 -10.33 -6.44 2.06
C LEU A 230 -10.13 -7.95 1.87
N THR A 231 -11.05 -8.80 2.36
CA THR A 231 -10.97 -10.25 2.15
C THR A 231 -11.22 -10.69 0.70
N GLU A 232 -11.78 -9.81 -0.13
CA GLU A 232 -12.01 -10.06 -1.56
C GLU A 232 -10.76 -9.77 -2.42
N PHE A 233 -9.69 -9.25 -1.84
CA PHE A 233 -8.44 -8.91 -2.54
C PHE A 233 -7.29 -9.80 -2.07
N ASP A 234 -6.75 -10.63 -2.97
CA ASP A 234 -5.70 -11.62 -2.66
C ASP A 234 -4.49 -11.04 -1.90
N ARG A 235 -4.11 -9.78 -2.20
CA ARG A 235 -2.99 -9.06 -1.54
C ARG A 235 -3.23 -8.79 -0.04
N PHE A 236 -4.49 -8.69 0.37
CA PHE A 236 -4.87 -8.31 1.74
C PHE A 236 -5.60 -9.40 2.49
N ALA A 237 -6.19 -10.36 1.79
CA ALA A 237 -7.14 -11.29 2.36
C ALA A 237 -6.59 -12.03 3.58
N ASP A 238 -5.34 -12.49 3.54
CA ASP A 238 -4.73 -13.24 4.62
C ASP A 238 -4.54 -12.39 5.89
N ARG A 239 -4.05 -11.15 5.76
CA ARG A 239 -3.90 -10.17 6.85
C ARG A 239 -5.26 -9.70 7.38
N ALA A 240 -6.22 -9.46 6.50
CA ALA A 240 -7.57 -9.03 6.86
C ALA A 240 -8.29 -10.12 7.66
N TYR A 241 -8.26 -11.37 7.20
CA TYR A 241 -8.81 -12.51 7.94
C TYR A 241 -8.13 -12.68 9.31
N LEU A 242 -6.80 -12.53 9.38
CA LEU A 242 -6.08 -12.60 10.65
C LEU A 242 -6.53 -11.52 11.64
N LYS A 243 -6.65 -10.27 11.18
CA LYS A 243 -7.11 -9.15 12.02
C LYS A 243 -8.56 -9.36 12.47
N LEU A 244 -9.46 -9.77 11.57
CA LEU A 244 -10.85 -10.13 11.91
C LEU A 244 -10.90 -11.25 12.96
N SER A 245 -10.08 -12.29 12.83
CA SER A 245 -10.00 -13.34 13.85
C SER A 245 -9.67 -12.79 15.23
N LYS A 246 -8.67 -11.91 15.33
CA LYS A 246 -8.26 -11.29 16.61
C LYS A 246 -9.38 -10.43 17.21
N LEU A 247 -10.13 -9.73 16.38
CA LEU A 247 -11.28 -8.93 16.82
C LEU A 247 -12.40 -9.80 17.39
N TYR A 248 -12.69 -10.93 16.74
CA TYR A 248 -13.78 -11.84 17.14
C TYR A 248 -13.40 -12.77 18.31
N ILE A 249 -12.11 -13.03 18.55
CA ILE A 249 -11.66 -13.85 19.69
C ILE A 249 -11.58 -13.05 21.01
N ASN A 250 -11.52 -11.73 20.94
CA ASN A 250 -11.38 -10.85 22.10
C ASN A 250 -12.74 -10.21 22.46
N ASP A 251 -13.08 -10.18 23.75
CA ASP A 251 -14.33 -9.59 24.25
C ASP A 251 -14.25 -8.05 24.39
N GLU A 252 -13.04 -7.48 24.27
CA GLU A 252 -12.73 -6.06 24.46
C GLU A 252 -13.62 -5.10 23.65
N TYR A 253 -14.02 -5.49 22.45
CA TYR A 253 -14.79 -4.63 21.54
C TYR A 253 -16.30 -4.96 21.50
N GLY A 254 -16.76 -5.90 22.32
CA GLY A 254 -18.17 -6.29 22.39
C GLY A 254 -18.70 -7.00 21.13
N ILE A 255 -17.81 -7.58 20.32
CA ILE A 255 -18.13 -8.32 19.08
C ILE A 255 -17.71 -9.79 19.15
N GLU A 256 -17.46 -10.33 20.34
CA GLU A 256 -17.01 -11.71 20.56
C GLU A 256 -17.87 -12.73 19.80
N ASP A 257 -17.21 -13.51 18.94
CA ASP A 257 -17.78 -14.66 18.23
C ASP A 257 -16.63 -15.63 17.93
N HIS A 258 -16.36 -16.51 18.89
CA HIS A 258 -15.24 -17.44 18.81
C HIS A 258 -15.35 -18.39 17.60
N ASP A 259 -16.55 -18.77 17.18
CA ASP A 259 -16.74 -19.63 15.99
C ASP A 259 -16.28 -18.89 14.73
N LYS A 260 -16.65 -17.61 14.58
CA LYS A 260 -16.14 -16.76 13.49
C LYS A 260 -14.64 -16.52 13.56
N ALA A 261 -14.10 -16.30 14.76
CA ALA A 261 -12.65 -16.13 14.93
C ALA A 261 -11.90 -17.35 14.39
N ILE A 262 -12.35 -18.55 14.78
CA ILE A 262 -11.77 -19.81 14.29
C ILE A 262 -11.99 -19.99 12.79
N GLU A 263 -13.14 -19.60 12.24
CA GLU A 263 -13.34 -19.61 10.78
C GLU A 263 -12.31 -18.71 10.07
N TYR A 264 -12.16 -17.47 10.51
CA TYR A 264 -11.28 -16.48 9.87
C TYR A 264 -9.80 -16.83 10.01
N VAL A 265 -9.33 -17.28 11.18
CA VAL A 265 -7.92 -17.70 11.30
C VAL A 265 -7.61 -18.89 10.39
N ASN A 266 -8.56 -19.84 10.22
CA ASN A 266 -8.37 -20.95 9.31
C ASN A 266 -8.31 -20.49 7.84
N LYS A 267 -9.10 -19.47 7.46
CA LYS A 267 -9.01 -18.85 6.13
C LYS A 267 -7.64 -18.20 5.91
N ALA A 268 -7.14 -17.41 6.87
CA ALA A 268 -5.80 -16.83 6.80
C ALA A 268 -4.69 -17.91 6.70
N VAL A 269 -4.78 -18.99 7.49
CA VAL A 269 -3.86 -20.14 7.40
C VAL A 269 -3.91 -20.80 6.03
N SER A 270 -5.09 -20.95 5.43
CA SER A 270 -5.26 -21.54 4.10
C SER A 270 -4.65 -20.69 2.98
N LEU A 271 -4.57 -19.37 3.19
CA LEU A 271 -3.87 -18.42 2.32
C LEU A 271 -2.35 -18.37 2.57
N GLY A 272 -1.82 -19.21 3.46
CA GLY A 272 -0.39 -19.35 3.70
C GLY A 272 0.21 -18.32 4.68
N ASN A 273 -0.64 -17.68 5.49
CA ASN A 273 -0.19 -16.78 6.55
C ASN A 273 0.30 -17.58 7.76
N PHE A 274 1.62 -17.60 7.96
CA PHE A 274 2.25 -18.35 9.05
C PHE A 274 2.05 -17.68 10.42
N VAL A 275 1.80 -16.36 10.46
CA VAL A 275 1.42 -15.66 11.71
C VAL A 275 0.04 -16.11 12.17
N ALA A 276 -0.93 -16.24 11.24
CA ALA A 276 -2.24 -16.81 11.54
C ALA A 276 -2.15 -18.25 12.06
N LYS A 277 -1.18 -19.03 11.57
CA LYS A 277 -0.94 -20.40 12.08
C LYS A 277 -0.44 -20.38 13.52
N ALA A 278 0.42 -19.43 13.88
CA ALA A 278 0.84 -19.23 15.26
C ALA A 278 -0.31 -18.77 16.16
N ASP A 279 -1.21 -17.91 15.67
CA ASP A 279 -2.40 -17.48 16.42
C ASP A 279 -3.39 -18.65 16.62
N LEU A 280 -3.58 -19.50 15.61
CA LEU A 280 -4.37 -20.72 15.77
C LEU A 280 -3.73 -21.68 16.79
N ALA A 281 -2.39 -21.79 16.82
CA ALA A 281 -1.70 -22.54 17.87
C ALA A 281 -1.99 -21.96 19.26
N PHE A 282 -1.95 -20.64 19.41
CA PHE A 282 -2.31 -19.96 20.65
C PHE A 282 -3.77 -20.22 21.06
N TYR A 283 -4.71 -20.25 20.11
CA TYR A 283 -6.11 -20.58 20.38
C TYR A 283 -6.27 -22.03 20.90
N TYR A 284 -5.59 -23.01 20.30
CA TYR A 284 -5.58 -24.39 20.81
C TYR A 284 -4.90 -24.52 22.17
N PHE A 285 -3.83 -23.76 22.41
CA PHE A 285 -3.11 -23.82 23.69
C PHE A 285 -3.97 -23.33 24.86
N ASN A 286 -4.78 -22.29 24.63
CA ASN A 286 -5.62 -21.68 25.66
C ASN A 286 -7.09 -22.15 25.65
N GLY A 287 -7.51 -22.93 24.64
CA GLY A 287 -8.90 -23.33 24.46
C GLY A 287 -9.84 -22.17 24.06
N LEU A 288 -9.34 -21.22 23.26
CA LEU A 288 -10.12 -20.06 22.79
C LEU A 288 -10.90 -20.45 21.53
N GLY A 289 -12.21 -20.61 21.64
CA GLY A 289 -13.08 -21.04 20.54
C GLY A 289 -12.89 -22.48 20.06
N VAL A 290 -11.95 -23.21 20.63
CA VAL A 290 -11.66 -24.62 20.35
C VAL A 290 -11.41 -25.37 21.65
N GLU A 291 -11.54 -26.69 21.63
CA GLU A 291 -11.08 -27.52 22.75
C GLU A 291 -9.56 -27.38 22.90
N MET A 292 -9.11 -27.20 24.15
CA MET A 292 -7.69 -27.07 24.45
C MET A 292 -6.92 -28.33 24.02
N ASP A 293 -5.91 -28.14 23.18
CA ASP A 293 -5.07 -29.21 22.64
C ASP A 293 -3.62 -28.72 22.52
N LYS A 294 -2.84 -28.93 23.59
CA LYS A 294 -1.45 -28.46 23.67
C LYS A 294 -0.53 -29.15 22.67
N GLU A 295 -0.77 -30.43 22.35
CA GLU A 295 0.04 -31.16 21.35
C GLU A 295 -0.18 -30.59 19.95
N LYS A 296 -1.43 -30.31 19.59
CA LYS A 296 -1.78 -29.66 18.32
C LYS A 296 -1.25 -28.23 18.26
N ALA A 297 -1.36 -27.46 19.35
CA ALA A 297 -0.78 -26.13 19.45
C ALA A 297 0.74 -26.17 19.20
N LEU A 298 1.47 -27.05 19.89
CA LEU A 298 2.92 -27.20 19.69
C LEU A 298 3.27 -27.52 18.24
N LYS A 299 2.54 -28.46 17.62
CA LYS A 299 2.76 -28.83 16.22
C LYS A 299 2.55 -27.65 15.27
N LEU A 300 1.44 -26.93 15.40
CA LEU A 300 1.13 -25.77 14.57
C LEU A 300 2.16 -24.66 14.72
N LEU A 301 2.63 -24.41 15.96
CA LEU A 301 3.62 -23.38 16.23
C LEU A 301 5.00 -23.73 15.65
N ILE A 302 5.41 -25.00 15.69
CA ILE A 302 6.63 -25.47 15.02
C ILE A 302 6.52 -25.26 13.50
N GLU A 303 5.39 -25.62 12.89
CA GLU A 303 5.16 -25.42 11.45
C GLU A 303 5.20 -23.94 11.07
N ALA A 304 4.57 -23.07 11.87
CA ALA A 304 4.60 -21.62 11.69
C ALA A 304 6.04 -21.08 11.76
N ASN A 305 6.83 -21.53 12.73
CA ASN A 305 8.21 -21.13 12.94
C ASN A 305 9.14 -21.60 11.80
N ASP A 306 8.93 -22.82 11.30
CA ASP A 306 9.63 -23.33 10.13
C ASP A 306 9.30 -22.53 8.85
N GLU A 307 8.06 -22.07 8.70
CA GLU A 307 7.63 -21.20 7.59
C GLU A 307 8.22 -19.79 7.72
N ALA A 308 8.22 -19.21 8.91
CA ALA A 308 8.89 -17.95 9.21
C ALA A 308 10.38 -18.03 8.84
N ARG A 309 11.07 -19.11 9.21
CA ARG A 309 12.49 -19.30 8.87
C ARG A 309 12.71 -19.34 7.36
N LYS A 310 11.83 -20.01 6.62
CA LYS A 310 11.95 -20.11 5.16
C LYS A 310 11.66 -18.78 4.47
N LYS A 311 10.69 -18.01 4.96
CA LYS A 311 10.24 -16.75 4.33
C LYS A 311 11.10 -15.55 4.74
N MET A 312 11.48 -15.47 6.01
CA MET A 312 12.12 -14.29 6.61
C MET A 312 13.52 -14.58 7.15
N GLY A 313 13.93 -15.85 7.25
CA GLY A 313 15.21 -16.22 7.88
C GLY A 313 15.18 -16.21 9.41
N GLU A 314 14.01 -16.02 10.02
CA GLU A 314 13.82 -15.87 11.47
C GLU A 314 12.99 -17.00 12.09
N GLU A 315 13.18 -17.22 13.39
CA GLU A 315 12.45 -18.23 14.17
C GLU A 315 11.79 -17.57 15.40
N PRO A 316 10.76 -16.72 15.20
CA PRO A 316 10.22 -15.83 16.23
C PRO A 316 9.55 -16.56 17.40
N TRP A 317 9.19 -17.84 17.24
CA TRP A 317 8.48 -18.60 18.27
C TRP A 317 9.33 -19.65 18.99
N ASN A 318 10.66 -19.64 18.84
CA ASN A 318 11.54 -20.61 19.50
C ASN A 318 11.34 -20.68 21.02
N GLU A 319 11.28 -19.53 21.70
CA GLU A 319 11.09 -19.48 23.16
C GLU A 319 9.72 -20.03 23.58
N VAL A 320 8.67 -19.65 22.86
CA VAL A 320 7.30 -20.10 23.12
C VAL A 320 7.17 -21.61 22.89
N ILE A 321 7.83 -22.14 21.85
CA ILE A 321 7.87 -23.59 21.56
C ILE A 321 8.50 -24.35 22.73
N GLU A 322 9.64 -23.88 23.26
CA GLU A 322 10.29 -24.52 24.41
C GLU A 322 9.45 -24.40 25.69
N GLN A 323 8.75 -23.28 25.89
CA GLN A 323 7.81 -23.14 26.99
C GLN A 323 6.68 -24.18 26.88
N ILE A 324 6.01 -24.28 25.73
CA ILE A 324 4.91 -25.23 25.53
C ILE A 324 5.40 -26.68 25.75
N LYS A 325 6.59 -27.04 25.25
CA LYS A 325 7.20 -28.36 25.48
C LYS A 325 7.42 -28.68 26.96
N SER A 326 7.65 -27.67 27.80
CA SER A 326 7.82 -27.87 29.24
C SER A 326 6.50 -28.10 29.99
N GLU A 327 5.37 -27.78 29.36
CA GLU A 327 4.02 -27.87 29.93
C GLU A 327 3.19 -29.09 29.48
N ILE A 328 3.72 -29.88 28.54
CA ILE A 328 3.15 -31.13 28.01
C ILE A 328 3.95 -32.30 28.58
#